data_AF-A0A956A2F7-F1
#
_entry.id   AF-A0A956A2F7-F1
#
_cell.length_a   1.000
_cell.length_b   1.000
_cell.length_c   1.000
_cell.angle_alpha   90.00
_cell.angle_beta   90.00
_cell.angle_gamma   90.00
#
_symmetry.space_group_name_H-M   'P 1'
#
loop_
_entity.id
_entity.type
_entity.pdbx_description
1 polymer ?
#
loop_
_entity_poly.entity_id
_entity_poly.type
_entity_poly.pdbx_seq_one_letter_code
_entity_poly.pdbx_strand_id
1 'polypeptide(L)'
;KRATLHVVRGRAALAAHDPGGLEPLATPLDAFAARLRSESHTLKRALTDPHLFAGIGNAYSDEILHRARLSPVALTGSLDDDAVARLHAAVGATLVAWTERLRALAGDAFPEEVTAFRAEMAAHGRYGQPCPRCGAPIQRIVHASNETNYCAPCQTGGRLLADRALSRLLKRDWPRSLEELERRRADQAAPAPAPRRRRGSDA
;
A
#
# COMPACT_ATOMS: atom_id res chain seq x y z
N LYS A 1 19.76 -1.60 -10.51
CA LYS A 1 19.64 -1.89 -11.96
C LYS A 1 18.17 -2.04 -12.31
N ARG A 2 17.49 -1.12 -13.00
CA ARG A 2 16.05 -1.35 -13.29
C ARG A 2 15.55 -0.82 -14.64
N ALA A 3 16.32 -1.04 -15.69
CA ALA A 3 15.78 -1.14 -17.04
C ALA A 3 16.58 -2.20 -17.79
N THR A 4 15.91 -3.01 -18.60
CA THR A 4 16.52 -3.92 -19.56
C THR A 4 16.07 -3.56 -20.96
N LEU A 5 16.97 -3.63 -21.93
CA LEU A 5 16.67 -3.41 -23.34
C LEU A 5 16.74 -4.76 -24.05
N HIS A 6 15.67 -5.14 -24.72
CA HIS A 6 15.57 -6.36 -25.52
C HIS A 6 15.32 -5.98 -26.98
N VAL A 7 16.09 -6.57 -27.89
CA VAL A 7 15.88 -6.42 -29.35
C VAL A 7 15.38 -7.75 -29.87
N VAL A 8 14.20 -7.74 -30.48
CA VAL A 8 13.53 -8.95 -30.99
C VAL A 8 13.13 -8.76 -32.45
N ARG A 9 12.99 -9.86 -33.19
CA ARG A 9 12.56 -9.85 -34.60
C ARG A 9 11.10 -10.25 -34.71
N GLY A 10 10.24 -9.31 -35.14
CA GLY A 10 8.80 -9.52 -35.33
C GLY A 10 7.98 -9.49 -34.03
N ARG A 11 6.66 -9.31 -34.14
CA ARG A 11 5.77 -9.17 -32.96
C ARG A 11 5.68 -10.44 -32.11
N ALA A 12 5.70 -11.61 -32.72
CA ALA A 12 5.56 -12.89 -32.01
C ALA A 12 6.67 -13.10 -30.95
N ALA A 13 7.87 -12.58 -31.20
CA ALA A 13 8.98 -12.69 -30.27
C ALA A 13 8.81 -11.85 -28.99
N LEU A 14 7.84 -10.91 -28.95
CA LEU A 14 7.51 -10.15 -27.72
C LEU A 14 6.89 -11.05 -26.64
N ALA A 15 6.22 -12.14 -27.02
CA ALA A 15 5.57 -13.04 -26.08
C ALA A 15 6.53 -13.67 -25.06
N ALA A 16 7.82 -13.82 -25.41
CA ALA A 16 8.84 -14.31 -24.50
C ALA A 16 9.17 -13.34 -23.35
N HIS A 17 8.72 -12.08 -23.45
CA HIS A 17 8.92 -11.03 -22.46
C HIS A 17 7.63 -10.62 -21.75
N ASP A 18 6.50 -11.24 -22.09
CA ASP A 18 5.22 -11.01 -21.44
C ASP A 18 5.07 -11.92 -20.22
N PRO A 19 4.97 -11.38 -19.00
CA PRO A 19 4.73 -12.19 -17.79
C PRO A 19 3.39 -12.93 -17.78
N GLY A 20 2.42 -12.54 -18.63
CA GLY A 20 1.11 -13.18 -18.75
C GLY A 20 0.06 -12.69 -17.74
N GLY A 21 0.28 -11.53 -17.11
CA GLY A 21 -0.70 -10.88 -16.24
C GLY A 21 -1.89 -10.32 -17.03
N LEU A 22 -3.07 -10.29 -16.40
CA LEU A 22 -4.26 -9.71 -17.02
C LEU A 22 -4.11 -8.18 -17.12
N GLU A 23 -4.55 -7.61 -18.26
CA GLU A 23 -4.69 -6.17 -18.45
C GLU A 23 -5.92 -5.67 -17.66
N PRO A 24 -5.73 -4.97 -16.54
CA PRO A 24 -6.84 -4.70 -15.61
C PRO A 24 -7.92 -3.78 -16.19
N LEU A 25 -7.58 -2.89 -17.14
CA LEU A 25 -8.55 -1.98 -17.75
C LEU A 25 -9.43 -2.64 -18.84
N ALA A 26 -8.98 -3.76 -19.40
CA ALA A 26 -9.70 -4.51 -20.44
C ALA A 26 -10.38 -5.79 -19.91
N THR A 27 -10.18 -6.12 -18.63
CA THR A 27 -10.64 -7.38 -18.04
C THR A 27 -12.02 -7.21 -17.39
N PRO A 28 -13.04 -8.01 -17.77
CA PRO A 28 -14.34 -8.01 -17.12
C PRO A 28 -14.28 -8.59 -15.69
N LEU A 29 -15.30 -8.30 -14.89
CA LEU A 29 -15.32 -8.64 -13.45
C LEU A 29 -15.14 -10.14 -13.17
N ASP A 30 -15.78 -11.01 -13.95
CA ASP A 30 -15.72 -12.46 -13.80
C ASP A 30 -14.30 -13.00 -14.03
N ALA A 31 -13.63 -12.57 -15.10
CA ALA A 31 -12.25 -12.92 -15.40
C ALA A 31 -11.28 -12.35 -14.34
N PHE A 32 -11.52 -11.12 -13.88
CA PHE A 32 -10.75 -10.50 -12.80
C PHE A 32 -10.88 -11.31 -11.49
N ALA A 33 -12.10 -11.69 -11.13
CA ALA A 33 -12.40 -12.48 -9.94
C ALA A 33 -11.72 -13.86 -9.99
N ALA A 34 -11.82 -14.55 -11.13
CA ALA A 34 -11.18 -15.84 -11.35
C ALA A 34 -9.66 -15.73 -11.21
N ARG A 35 -9.03 -14.71 -11.79
CA ARG A 35 -7.58 -14.48 -11.69
C ARG A 35 -7.15 -14.10 -10.28
N LEU A 36 -7.89 -13.22 -9.61
CA LEU A 36 -7.58 -12.82 -8.24
C LEU A 36 -7.57 -14.02 -7.29
N ARG A 37 -8.50 -14.96 -7.49
CA ARG A 37 -8.70 -16.15 -6.65
C ARG A 37 -7.89 -17.37 -7.11
N SER A 38 -7.13 -17.29 -8.21
CA SER A 38 -6.34 -18.42 -8.70
C SER A 38 -5.19 -18.79 -7.77
N GLU A 39 -4.73 -17.85 -6.94
CA GLU A 39 -3.67 -18.06 -5.97
C GLU A 39 -4.03 -17.43 -4.62
N SER A 40 -3.58 -18.05 -3.53
CA SER A 40 -3.80 -17.56 -2.16
C SER A 40 -2.66 -16.67 -1.72
N HIS A 41 -2.85 -15.36 -1.86
CA HIS A 41 -1.88 -14.32 -1.47
C HIS A 41 -2.57 -13.20 -0.70
N THR A 42 -1.78 -12.32 -0.08
CA THR A 42 -2.31 -11.03 0.36
C THR A 42 -2.72 -10.18 -0.85
N LEU A 43 -3.76 -9.35 -0.71
CA LEU A 43 -4.22 -8.49 -1.80
C LEU A 43 -3.12 -7.59 -2.36
N LYS A 44 -2.29 -7.00 -1.49
CA LYS A 44 -1.15 -6.18 -1.93
C LYS A 44 -0.20 -6.98 -2.82
N ARG A 45 0.15 -8.20 -2.41
CA ARG A 45 1.04 -9.08 -3.18
C ARG A 45 0.42 -9.46 -4.52
N ALA A 46 -0.84 -9.90 -4.51
CA ALA A 46 -1.54 -10.32 -5.72
C ALA A 46 -1.62 -9.18 -6.75
N LEU A 47 -1.98 -7.97 -6.31
CA LEU A 47 -2.04 -6.81 -7.18
C LEU A 47 -0.68 -6.42 -7.78
N THR A 48 0.42 -6.59 -7.04
CA THR A 48 1.77 -6.24 -7.52
C THR A 48 2.47 -7.37 -8.28
N ASP A 49 1.83 -8.53 -8.43
CA ASP A 49 2.41 -9.66 -9.15
C ASP A 49 2.16 -9.49 -10.66
N PRO A 50 3.21 -9.25 -11.47
CA PRO A 50 3.05 -9.05 -12.90
C PRO A 50 2.55 -10.31 -13.63
N HIS A 51 2.65 -11.49 -13.02
CA HIS A 51 2.05 -12.71 -13.55
C HIS A 51 0.55 -12.77 -13.31
N LEU A 52 0.00 -12.04 -12.34
CA LEU A 52 -1.45 -11.98 -12.10
C LEU A 52 -2.08 -10.78 -12.81
N PHE A 53 -1.54 -9.59 -12.58
CA PHE A 53 -2.05 -8.33 -13.12
C PHE A 53 -0.92 -7.48 -13.69
N ALA A 54 -1.08 -7.06 -14.94
CA ALA A 54 -0.12 -6.20 -15.60
C ALA A 54 -0.21 -4.75 -15.08
N GLY A 55 0.94 -4.06 -15.01
CA GLY A 55 1.00 -2.61 -14.82
C GLY A 55 0.70 -2.06 -13.42
N ILE A 56 0.30 -2.89 -12.44
CA ILE A 56 0.02 -2.44 -11.07
C ILE A 56 1.28 -2.49 -10.22
N GLY A 57 1.90 -1.33 -9.99
CA GLY A 57 3.07 -1.18 -9.14
C GLY A 57 2.77 -0.97 -7.65
N ASN A 58 3.83 -0.75 -6.86
CA ASN A 58 3.71 -0.52 -5.41
C ASN A 58 2.85 0.71 -5.08
N ALA A 59 3.02 1.82 -5.80
CA ALA A 59 2.24 3.04 -5.55
C ALA A 59 0.74 2.82 -5.81
N TYR A 60 0.39 2.35 -7.02
CA TYR A 60 -1.01 2.19 -7.39
C TYR A 60 -1.72 1.11 -6.58
N SER A 61 -1.04 0.06 -6.14
CA SER A 61 -1.68 -0.93 -5.26
C SER A 61 -2.08 -0.35 -3.89
N ASP A 62 -1.33 0.59 -3.32
CA ASP A 62 -1.77 1.30 -2.09
C ASP A 62 -3.03 2.15 -2.37
N GLU A 63 -3.01 2.90 -3.47
CA GLU A 63 -4.14 3.76 -3.88
C GLU A 63 -5.41 2.96 -4.17
N ILE A 64 -5.27 1.84 -4.90
CA ILE A 64 -6.36 0.92 -5.23
C ILE A 64 -6.97 0.35 -3.95
N LEU A 65 -6.15 -0.14 -3.02
CA LEU A 65 -6.63 -0.75 -1.78
C LEU A 65 -7.26 0.28 -0.83
N HIS A 66 -6.72 1.49 -0.79
CA HIS A 66 -7.33 2.61 -0.07
C HIS A 66 -8.70 2.97 -0.66
N ARG A 67 -8.79 3.09 -1.99
CA ARG A 67 -10.05 3.36 -2.69
C ARG A 67 -11.09 2.26 -2.46
N ALA A 68 -10.66 0.99 -2.53
CA ALA A 68 -11.51 -0.18 -2.30
C ALA A 68 -11.89 -0.37 -0.82
N ARG A 69 -11.21 0.31 0.11
CA ARG A 69 -11.34 0.12 1.56
C ARG A 69 -11.04 -1.32 1.99
N LEU A 70 -10.01 -1.91 1.38
CA LEU A 70 -9.59 -3.28 1.65
C LEU A 70 -8.22 -3.30 2.34
N SER A 71 -8.06 -4.23 3.28
CA SER A 71 -6.79 -4.43 3.96
C SER A 71 -5.73 -4.92 2.98
N PRO A 72 -4.51 -4.36 2.98
CA PRO A 72 -3.44 -4.86 2.12
C PRO A 72 -3.01 -6.29 2.44
N VAL A 73 -3.35 -6.80 3.64
CA VAL A 73 -3.02 -8.16 4.09
C VAL A 73 -4.23 -9.10 4.10
N ALA A 74 -5.41 -8.66 3.60
CA ALA A 74 -6.52 -9.58 3.36
C ALA A 74 -6.08 -10.64 2.34
N LEU A 75 -6.52 -11.89 2.53
CA LEU A 75 -6.20 -12.99 1.61
C LEU A 75 -7.18 -12.96 0.44
N THR A 76 -6.69 -13.14 -0.77
CA THR A 76 -7.50 -13.20 -2.00
C THR A 76 -8.70 -14.15 -1.89
N GLY A 77 -8.49 -15.32 -1.30
CA GLY A 77 -9.54 -16.33 -1.08
C GLY A 77 -10.57 -16.00 0.00
N SER A 78 -10.34 -14.96 0.83
CA SER A 78 -11.29 -14.55 1.89
C SER A 78 -12.23 -13.42 1.46
N LEU A 79 -12.16 -12.95 0.21
CA LEU A 79 -13.01 -11.88 -0.27
C LEU A 79 -14.34 -12.44 -0.79
N ASP A 80 -15.44 -11.88 -0.27
CA ASP A 80 -16.77 -12.03 -0.87
C ASP A 80 -16.84 -11.35 -2.25
N ASP A 81 -17.88 -11.69 -3.01
CA ASP A 81 -18.05 -11.18 -4.39
C ASP A 81 -18.23 -9.66 -4.42
N ASP A 82 -18.85 -9.07 -3.40
CA ASP A 82 -18.98 -7.62 -3.28
C ASP A 82 -17.62 -6.94 -3.08
N ALA A 83 -16.73 -7.53 -2.28
CA ALA A 83 -15.37 -7.04 -2.08
C ALA A 83 -14.55 -7.15 -3.38
N VAL A 84 -14.72 -8.23 -4.14
CA VAL A 84 -14.06 -8.38 -5.44
C VAL A 84 -14.59 -7.36 -6.44
N ALA A 85 -15.91 -7.15 -6.51
CA ALA A 85 -16.52 -6.13 -7.36
C ALA A 85 -16.04 -4.70 -7.00
N ARG A 86 -15.99 -4.38 -5.70
CA ARG A 86 -15.43 -3.10 -5.23
C ARG A 86 -13.95 -2.96 -5.59
N LEU A 87 -13.16 -4.02 -5.48
CA LEU A 87 -11.75 -4.00 -5.85
C LEU A 87 -11.58 -3.77 -7.35
N HIS A 88 -12.30 -4.50 -8.20
CA HIS A 88 -12.28 -4.35 -9.66
C HIS A 88 -12.63 -2.91 -10.08
N ALA A 89 -13.71 -2.35 -9.54
CA ALA A 89 -14.09 -0.96 -9.78
C ALA A 89 -13.02 0.04 -9.29
N ALA A 90 -12.38 -0.24 -8.15
CA ALA A 90 -11.31 0.60 -7.61
C ALA A 90 -10.02 0.54 -8.44
N VAL A 91 -9.70 -0.62 -9.03
CA VAL A 91 -8.59 -0.80 -9.98
C VAL A 91 -8.82 0.09 -11.19
N GLY A 92 -9.96 -0.09 -11.88
CA GLY A 92 -10.27 0.66 -13.09
C GLY A 92 -10.26 2.17 -12.86
N ALA A 93 -10.99 2.63 -11.84
CA ALA A 93 -11.09 4.05 -11.56
C ALA A 93 -9.76 4.69 -11.11
N THR A 94 -8.93 3.98 -10.33
CA THR A 94 -7.61 4.50 -9.92
C THR A 94 -6.68 4.62 -11.11
N LEU A 95 -6.58 3.58 -11.94
CA LEU A 95 -5.68 3.57 -13.10
C LEU A 95 -6.08 4.64 -14.13
N VAL A 96 -7.38 4.73 -14.48
CA VAL A 96 -7.89 5.77 -15.39
C VAL A 96 -7.57 7.17 -14.86
N ALA A 97 -7.92 7.46 -13.61
CA ALA A 97 -7.70 8.79 -13.03
C ALA A 97 -6.22 9.19 -13.02
N TRP A 98 -5.32 8.26 -12.70
CA TRP A 98 -3.88 8.55 -12.71
C TRP A 98 -3.31 8.66 -14.12
N THR A 99 -3.77 7.83 -15.08
CA THR A 99 -3.38 7.97 -16.48
C THR A 99 -3.80 9.34 -17.03
N GLU A 100 -5.03 9.76 -16.79
CA GLU A 100 -5.53 11.08 -17.22
C GLU A 100 -4.75 12.21 -16.57
N ARG A 101 -4.52 12.14 -15.25
CA ARG A 101 -3.72 13.13 -14.53
C ARG A 101 -2.31 13.26 -15.09
N LEU A 102 -1.64 12.13 -15.34
CA LEU A 102 -0.27 12.12 -15.85
C LEU A 102 -0.20 12.63 -17.29
N ARG A 103 -1.18 12.32 -18.14
CA ARG A 103 -1.29 12.90 -19.49
C ARG A 103 -1.47 14.40 -19.44
N ALA A 104 -2.35 14.90 -18.56
CA ALA A 104 -2.57 16.33 -18.40
C ALA A 104 -1.32 17.07 -17.87
N LEU A 105 -0.58 16.46 -16.94
CA LEU A 105 0.67 17.03 -16.41
C LEU A 105 1.80 17.02 -17.45
N ALA A 106 1.89 16.00 -18.29
CA ALA A 106 2.89 15.92 -19.35
C ALA A 106 2.56 16.85 -20.52
N GLY A 107 1.27 17.06 -20.83
CA GLY A 107 0.84 17.75 -22.04
C GLY A 107 1.43 17.06 -23.27
N ASP A 108 2.08 17.85 -24.13
CA ASP A 108 2.80 17.36 -25.31
C ASP A 108 4.30 17.08 -25.04
N ALA A 109 4.77 17.32 -23.82
CA ALA A 109 6.18 17.16 -23.46
C ALA A 109 6.50 15.74 -22.98
N PHE A 110 7.77 15.34 -23.14
CA PHE A 110 8.26 14.12 -22.51
C PHE A 110 8.43 14.35 -21.01
N PRO A 111 7.97 13.45 -20.12
CA PRO A 111 8.12 13.64 -18.69
C PRO A 111 9.61 13.61 -18.28
N GLU A 112 10.13 14.73 -17.81
CA GLU A 112 11.52 14.83 -17.33
C GLU A 112 11.69 14.20 -15.94
N GLU A 113 10.66 14.26 -15.10
CA GLU A 113 10.67 13.68 -13.74
C GLU A 113 9.60 12.59 -13.57
N VAL A 114 10.06 11.34 -13.63
CA VAL A 114 9.22 10.17 -13.32
C VAL A 114 9.40 9.79 -11.85
N THR A 115 8.42 10.16 -11.02
CA THR A 115 8.36 9.78 -9.61
C THR A 115 7.13 8.91 -9.31
N ALA A 116 7.32 7.97 -8.38
CA ALA A 116 6.25 7.18 -7.78
C ALA A 116 5.57 7.89 -6.60
N PHE A 117 6.10 9.03 -6.15
CA PHE A 117 5.59 9.80 -5.02
C PHE A 117 4.98 11.12 -5.51
N ARG A 118 3.69 11.32 -5.24
CA ARG A 118 2.94 12.48 -5.72
C ARG A 118 2.05 13.04 -4.61
N ALA A 119 1.94 14.36 -4.51
CA ALA A 119 1.22 15.04 -3.44
C ALA A 119 -0.28 14.70 -3.42
N GLU A 120 -0.82 14.25 -4.54
CA GLU A 120 -2.24 13.94 -4.74
C GLU A 120 -2.58 12.48 -4.44
N MET A 121 -1.59 11.64 -4.12
CA MET A 121 -1.82 10.27 -3.64
C MET A 121 -2.53 10.29 -2.30
N ALA A 122 -3.54 9.44 -2.14
CA ALA A 122 -4.35 9.38 -0.94
C ALA A 122 -3.67 8.60 0.19
N ALA A 123 -2.87 7.58 -0.14
CA ALA A 123 -2.22 6.69 0.81
C ALA A 123 -0.72 6.53 0.54
N HIS A 124 -0.31 6.30 -0.70
CA HIS A 124 1.08 6.00 -1.03
C HIS A 124 2.02 7.18 -0.71
N GLY A 125 3.08 6.92 0.06
CA GLY A 125 4.02 7.95 0.51
C GLY A 125 3.43 8.95 1.50
N ARG A 126 2.22 8.69 2.03
CA ARG A 126 1.51 9.61 2.94
C ARG A 126 1.63 9.24 4.41
N TYR A 127 2.58 8.39 4.81
CA TYR A 127 2.72 7.96 6.21
C TYR A 127 2.74 9.16 7.19
N GLY A 128 1.89 9.09 8.22
CA GLY A 128 1.70 10.14 9.22
C GLY A 128 0.79 11.30 8.78
N GLN A 129 0.49 11.44 7.49
CA GLN A 129 -0.39 12.48 6.98
C GLN A 129 -1.88 12.09 7.13
N PRO A 130 -2.80 13.07 7.21
CA PRO A 130 -4.22 12.78 7.37
C PRO A 130 -4.78 12.05 6.14
N CYS A 131 -5.50 10.97 6.38
CA CYS A 131 -6.27 10.28 5.35
C CYS A 131 -7.32 11.23 4.77
N PRO A 132 -7.42 11.38 3.44
CA PRO A 132 -8.39 12.30 2.83
C PRO A 132 -9.86 11.85 3.02
N ARG A 133 -10.10 10.62 3.49
CA ARG A 133 -11.44 10.09 3.76
C ARG A 133 -11.90 10.28 5.20
N CYS A 134 -11.04 10.01 6.18
CA CYS A 134 -11.43 9.99 7.59
C CYS A 134 -10.57 10.85 8.51
N GLY A 135 -9.57 11.56 7.99
CA GLY A 135 -8.67 12.42 8.75
C GLY A 135 -7.60 11.70 9.59
N ALA A 136 -7.79 10.42 9.92
CA ALA A 136 -6.82 9.65 10.69
C ALA A 136 -5.46 9.53 9.98
N PRO A 137 -4.34 9.49 10.73
CA PRO A 137 -3.01 9.42 10.12
C PRO A 137 -2.82 8.10 9.35
N ILE A 138 -2.37 8.21 8.11
CA ILE A 138 -1.97 7.06 7.28
C ILE A 138 -0.84 6.31 7.98
N GLN A 139 -0.97 5.00 8.03
CA GLN A 139 -0.04 4.07 8.63
C GLN A 139 0.80 3.39 7.56
N ARG A 140 1.87 2.71 7.99
CA ARG A 140 2.72 1.93 7.09
C ARG A 140 3.10 0.60 7.68
N ILE A 141 3.39 -0.35 6.81
CA ILE A 141 4.16 -1.55 7.13
C ILE A 141 5.34 -1.63 6.16
N VAL A 142 6.53 -1.91 6.70
CA VAL A 142 7.73 -2.08 5.91
C VAL A 142 8.09 -3.56 5.81
N HIS A 143 8.38 -4.03 4.60
CA HIS A 143 8.90 -5.37 4.35
C HIS A 143 10.10 -5.31 3.41
N ALA A 144 11.28 -5.59 3.97
CA ALA A 144 12.56 -5.46 3.28
C ALA A 144 12.70 -4.08 2.61
N SER A 145 12.71 -4.01 1.28
CA SER A 145 12.84 -2.78 0.50
C SER A 145 11.51 -2.16 0.05
N ASN A 146 10.37 -2.75 0.40
CA ASN A 146 9.05 -2.27 0.02
C ASN A 146 8.27 -1.73 1.23
N GLU A 147 7.59 -0.62 1.03
CA GLU A 147 6.66 -0.01 1.98
C GLU A 147 5.23 -0.13 1.43
N THR A 148 4.28 -0.40 2.33
CA THR A 148 2.84 -0.39 2.04
C THR A 148 2.18 0.62 2.96
N ASN A 149 1.53 1.63 2.38
CA ASN A 149 0.80 2.64 3.13
C ASN A 149 -0.71 2.33 3.14
N TYR A 150 -1.35 2.53 4.29
CA TYR A 150 -2.77 2.22 4.46
C TYR A 150 -3.41 3.09 5.54
N CYS A 151 -4.72 3.28 5.46
CA CYS A 151 -5.52 3.93 6.49
C CYS A 151 -6.14 2.86 7.41
N ALA A 152 -5.77 2.85 8.70
CA ALA A 152 -6.27 1.83 9.63
C ALA A 152 -7.80 1.87 9.82
N PRO A 153 -8.45 3.04 10.06
CA PRO A 153 -9.91 3.10 10.14
C PRO A 153 -10.61 2.63 8.87
N CYS A 154 -10.12 3.05 7.69
CA CYS A 154 -10.80 2.77 6.43
C CYS A 154 -10.57 1.35 5.91
N GLN A 155 -9.44 0.70 6.21
CA GLN A 155 -9.04 -0.56 5.56
C GLN A 155 -8.95 -1.76 6.53
N THR A 156 -8.86 -1.52 7.83
CA THR A 156 -8.64 -2.58 8.82
C THR A 156 -9.54 -2.46 10.06
N GLY A 157 -10.59 -1.64 10.00
CA GLY A 157 -11.50 -1.41 11.13
C GLY A 157 -10.79 -0.79 12.33
N GLY A 158 -9.74 0.00 12.09
CA GLY A 158 -8.94 0.65 13.14
C GLY A 158 -7.76 -0.18 13.66
N ARG A 159 -7.63 -1.46 13.25
CA ARG A 159 -6.51 -2.31 13.66
C ARG A 159 -5.20 -1.91 12.98
N LEU A 160 -4.15 -1.71 13.77
CA LEU A 160 -2.81 -1.53 13.22
C LEU A 160 -2.23 -2.86 12.74
N LEU A 161 -1.80 -2.89 11.49
CA LEU A 161 -1.02 -3.98 10.93
C LEU A 161 0.39 -3.96 11.50
N ALA A 162 0.88 -5.13 11.89
CA ALA A 162 2.22 -5.28 12.43
C ALA A 162 3.29 -5.02 11.36
N ASP A 163 4.14 -4.03 11.59
CA ASP A 163 5.37 -3.86 10.82
C ASP A 163 6.32 -5.00 11.19
N ARG A 164 6.74 -5.83 10.23
CA ARG A 164 7.55 -7.03 10.54
C ARG A 164 8.92 -6.69 11.16
N ALA A 165 9.49 -5.53 10.86
CA ALA A 165 10.77 -5.12 11.43
C ALA A 165 10.58 -4.68 12.89
N LEU A 166 9.60 -3.81 13.14
CA LEU A 166 9.33 -3.30 14.49
C LEU A 166 8.64 -4.33 15.39
N SER A 167 7.80 -5.22 14.84
CA SER A 167 7.13 -6.28 15.61
C SER A 167 8.11 -7.34 16.11
N ARG A 168 9.23 -7.57 15.41
CA ARG A 168 10.31 -8.44 15.91
C ARG A 168 11.01 -7.84 17.12
N LEU A 169 11.16 -6.51 17.14
CA LEU A 169 11.77 -5.78 18.24
C LEU A 169 10.81 -5.67 19.44
N LEU A 170 9.56 -5.30 19.18
CA LEU A 170 8.56 -4.99 20.21
C LEU A 170 7.79 -6.23 20.70
N LYS A 171 7.70 -7.31 19.91
CA LYS A 171 6.98 -8.55 20.24
C LYS A 171 5.56 -8.29 20.81
N ARG A 172 5.35 -8.55 22.10
CA ARG A 172 4.06 -8.39 22.79
C ARG A 172 3.68 -6.91 22.97
N ASP A 173 4.66 -6.02 22.87
CA ASP A 173 4.51 -4.58 23.04
C ASP A 173 4.17 -3.85 21.74
N TRP A 174 3.76 -4.56 20.68
CA TRP A 174 3.28 -3.92 19.45
C TRP A 174 1.87 -3.32 19.64
N PRO A 175 1.64 -2.02 19.35
CA PRO A 175 0.32 -1.40 19.50
C PRO A 175 -0.70 -1.96 18.51
N ARG A 176 -1.91 -2.26 18.99
CA ARG A 176 -2.97 -2.88 18.18
C ARG A 176 -3.95 -1.88 17.57
N SER A 177 -4.00 -0.66 18.09
CA SER A 177 -4.88 0.42 17.65
C SER A 177 -4.16 1.78 17.59
N LEU A 178 -4.76 2.76 16.91
CA LEU A 178 -4.25 4.13 16.86
C LEU A 178 -4.18 4.77 18.26
N GLU A 179 -5.23 4.60 19.06
CA GLU A 179 -5.28 5.12 20.44
C GLU A 179 -4.14 4.56 21.31
N GLU A 180 -3.83 3.27 21.18
CA GLU A 180 -2.71 2.66 21.91
C GLU A 180 -1.36 3.23 21.45
N LEU A 181 -1.20 3.45 20.14
CA LEU A 181 -0.01 4.06 19.58
C LEU A 181 0.17 5.51 20.08
N GLU A 182 -0.91 6.29 20.11
CA GLU A 182 -0.91 7.67 20.61
C GLU A 182 -0.56 7.75 22.09
N ARG A 183 -1.18 6.91 22.94
CA ARG A 183 -0.83 6.79 24.36
C ARG A 183 0.65 6.47 24.56
N ARG A 184 1.19 5.49 23.83
CA ARG A 184 2.61 5.12 23.93
C ARG A 184 3.55 6.26 23.51
N ARG A 185 3.17 7.05 22.51
CA ARG A 185 3.93 8.25 22.11
C ARG A 185 3.90 9.32 23.19
N ALA A 186 2.74 9.53 23.83
CA ALA A 186 2.62 10.44 24.97
C ALA A 186 3.48 9.99 26.15
N ASP A 187 3.47 8.69 26.49
CA ASP A 187 4.29 8.12 27.56
C ASP A 187 5.80 8.27 27.29
N GLN A 188 6.25 8.12 26.04
CA GLN A 188 7.65 8.32 25.64
C GLN A 188 8.07 9.79 25.62
N ALA A 189 7.12 10.69 25.35
CA ALA A 189 7.37 12.13 25.35
C ALA A 189 7.34 12.74 26.76
N ALA A 190 6.88 11.99 27.78
CA ALA A 190 6.84 12.46 29.15
C ALA A 190 8.26 12.70 29.69
N PRO A 191 8.52 13.85 30.36
CA PRO A 191 9.84 14.14 30.91
C PRO A 191 10.22 13.10 31.95
N ALA A 192 11.49 12.67 31.94
CA ALA A 192 12.02 11.72 32.92
C ALA A 192 11.73 12.22 34.34
N PRO A 193 11.28 11.35 35.26
CA PRO A 193 11.02 11.74 36.63
C PRO A 193 12.28 12.36 37.23
N ALA A 194 12.12 13.51 37.89
CA ALA A 194 13.24 14.23 38.50
C ALA A 194 14.05 13.28 39.40
N PRO A 195 15.39 13.32 39.35
CA PRO A 195 16.22 12.45 40.16
C PRO A 195 15.85 12.64 41.63
N ARG A 196 15.55 11.54 42.33
CA ARG A 196 15.25 11.57 43.77
C ARG A 196 16.44 12.22 44.47
N ARG A 197 16.24 13.41 45.06
CA ARG A 197 17.24 14.05 45.92
C ARG A 197 17.64 13.04 46.99
N ARG A 198 18.90 12.60 46.98
CA ARG A 198 19.45 11.85 48.10
C ARG A 198 19.30 12.76 49.31
N ARG A 199 18.52 12.33 50.31
CA ARG A 199 18.49 13.03 51.61
C ARG A 199 19.93 12.99 52.10
N GLY A 200 20.55 14.17 52.17
CA GLY A 200 21.83 14.32 52.83
C GLY A 200 21.68 13.79 54.25
N SER A 201 22.51 12.81 54.58
CA SER A 201 22.81 12.44 55.95
C SER A 201 23.62 13.59 56.54
N ASP A 202 22.95 14.49 57.24
CA ASP A 202 23.60 15.49 58.08
C ASP A 202 24.31 14.75 59.22
N ALA A 203 25.63 14.92 59.28
CA ALA A 203 26.51 14.55 60.38
C ALA A 203 27.50 15.70 60.61
#